data_AF-A0A920E9L0-F1
#
_entry.id   AF-A0A920E9L0-F1
#
_cell.length_a   1.000
_cell.length_b   1.000
_cell.length_c   1.000
_cell.angle_alpha   90.00
_cell.angle_beta   90.00
_cell.angle_gamma   90.00
#
_symmetry.space_group_name_H-M   'P 1'
#
loop_
_entity.id
_entity.type
_entity.pdbx_description
1 polymer ?
#
loop_
_entity_poly.entity_id
_entity_poly.type
_entity_poly.pdbx_seq_one_letter_code
_entity_poly.pdbx_strand_id
1 'polypeptide(L)'
;MEMVFNETTTLGVRYREESRKILERSEITIDDSRVKLARRPSGLTAKAEMEDLSPLNSFSKREESRKYLETQVLRDYGTNRD
;
A
#
# COMPACT_ATOMS: atom_id res chain seq x y z
N MET A 1 -2.35 10.10 -23.44
CA MET A 1 -3.20 9.12 -24.17
C MET A 1 -2.50 8.54 -25.38
N GLU A 2 -1.52 9.21 -25.97
CA GLU A 2 -0.73 8.74 -27.11
C GLU A 2 -0.20 7.30 -26.97
N MET A 3 0.40 6.93 -25.84
CA MET A 3 0.85 5.55 -25.60
C MET A 3 -0.27 4.50 -25.76
N VAL A 4 -1.52 4.83 -25.41
CA VAL A 4 -2.64 3.87 -25.55
C VAL A 4 -2.93 3.59 -27.02
N PHE A 5 -2.79 4.57 -27.90
CA PHE A 5 -3.01 4.40 -29.34
C PHE A 5 -1.83 3.71 -30.03
N ASN A 6 -0.60 3.93 -29.57
CA ASN A 6 0.59 3.32 -30.15
C ASN A 6 0.74 1.85 -29.77
N GLU A 7 0.34 1.49 -28.55
CA GLU A 7 0.54 0.13 -28.01
C GLU A 7 -0.70 -0.76 -28.13
N THR A 8 -1.82 -0.26 -28.64
CA THR A 8 -3.06 -1.04 -28.79
C THR A 8 -3.71 -0.79 -30.14
N THR A 9 -4.67 -1.65 -30.51
CA THR A 9 -5.46 -1.48 -31.74
C THR A 9 -6.69 -0.58 -31.53
N THR A 10 -6.79 0.14 -30.42
CA THR A 10 -7.99 0.96 -30.14
C THR A 10 -8.03 2.19 -31.04
N LEU A 11 -9.22 2.52 -31.55
CA LEU A 11 -9.44 3.71 -32.37
C LEU A 11 -9.90 4.92 -31.54
N GLY A 12 -10.25 4.70 -30.27
CA GLY A 12 -10.73 5.77 -29.39
C GLY A 12 -10.56 5.42 -27.93
N VAL A 13 -10.48 6.46 -27.10
CA VAL A 13 -10.49 6.34 -25.64
C VAL A 13 -11.62 7.19 -25.08
N ARG A 14 -12.29 6.66 -24.06
CA ARG A 14 -13.25 7.43 -23.24
C ARG A 14 -12.55 7.83 -21.95
N TYR A 15 -12.64 9.09 -21.56
CA TYR A 15 -12.05 9.59 -20.33
C TYR A 15 -13.00 10.57 -19.62
N ARG A 16 -12.83 10.69 -18.30
CA ARG A 16 -13.55 11.65 -17.46
C ARG A 16 -12.61 12.17 -16.38
N GLU A 17 -12.85 13.38 -15.91
CA GLU A 17 -12.16 13.93 -14.75
C GLU A 17 -12.82 13.44 -13.46
N GLU A 18 -11.98 13.14 -12.45
CA GLU A 18 -12.41 12.66 -11.15
C GLU A 18 -11.63 13.33 -10.02
N SER A 19 -12.36 13.86 -9.05
CA SER A 19 -11.77 14.33 -7.80
C SER A 19 -11.64 13.17 -6.82
N ARG A 20 -10.49 13.08 -6.12
CA ARG A 20 -10.25 12.09 -5.08
C ARG A 20 -9.64 12.74 -3.85
N LYS A 21 -10.05 12.30 -2.66
CA LYS A 21 -9.35 12.58 -1.42
C LYS A 21 -8.31 11.50 -1.17
N ILE A 22 -7.05 11.88 -1.20
CA ILE A 22 -5.94 10.97 -0.91
C ILE A 22 -5.63 11.07 0.58
N LEU A 23 -5.48 9.92 1.24
CA LEU A 23 -5.03 9.89 2.63
C LEU A 23 -3.54 10.17 2.68
N GLU A 24 -3.13 11.02 3.62
CA GLU A 24 -1.73 11.18 3.95
C GLU A 24 -1.16 9.85 4.46
N ARG A 25 0.02 9.50 3.96
CA ARG A 25 0.72 8.30 4.35
C ARG A 25 2.20 8.57 4.57
N SER A 26 2.77 7.91 5.55
CA SER A 26 4.21 7.80 5.77
C SER A 26 4.66 6.36 5.53
N GLU A 27 5.97 6.17 5.46
CA GLU A 27 6.60 4.86 5.33
C GLU A 27 7.63 4.70 6.43
N ILE A 28 7.69 3.51 7.00
CA ILE A 28 8.71 3.09 7.95
C ILE A 28 9.27 1.74 7.54
N THR A 29 10.47 1.40 7.99
CA THR A 29 11.12 0.13 7.70
C THR A 29 11.30 -0.67 8.99
N ILE A 30 10.88 -1.93 9.00
CA ILE A 30 11.07 -2.90 10.09
C ILE A 30 11.48 -4.23 9.46
N ASP A 31 12.50 -4.87 9.99
CA ASP A 31 13.04 -6.15 9.49
C ASP A 31 13.27 -6.12 7.96
N ASP A 32 13.95 -5.06 7.50
CA ASP A 32 14.24 -4.78 6.09
C ASP A 32 13.00 -4.70 5.17
N SER A 33 11.80 -4.62 5.76
CA SER A 33 10.53 -4.55 5.06
C SER A 33 9.86 -3.20 5.33
N ARG A 34 9.39 -2.55 4.27
CA ARG A 34 8.67 -1.29 4.39
C ARG A 34 7.22 -1.53 4.77
N VAL A 35 6.68 -0.62 5.57
CA VAL A 35 5.27 -0.60 5.98
C VAL A 35 4.71 0.80 5.79
N LYS A 36 3.66 0.90 4.99
CA LYS A 36 2.91 2.14 4.78
C LYS A 36 1.96 2.38 5.95
N LEU A 37 2.10 3.53 6.59
CA LEU A 37 1.18 4.04 7.61
C LEU A 37 0.25 5.06 6.98
N ALA A 38 -1.05 4.93 7.19
CA ALA A 38 -2.04 5.91 6.74
C ALA A 38 -3.01 6.26 7.86
N ARG A 39 -3.16 7.56 8.14
CA ARG A 39 -4.16 8.07 9.10
C ARG A 39 -5.54 8.05 8.45
N ARG A 40 -6.45 7.23 8.97
CA ARG A 40 -7.86 7.21 8.58
C ARG A 40 -8.71 7.86 9.67
N PRO A 41 -9.92 8.33 9.34
CA PRO A 41 -10.89 8.73 10.35
C PRO A 41 -11.18 7.63 11.39
N SER A 42 -11.10 6.36 10.98
CA SER A 42 -11.27 5.20 11.87
C SER A 42 -10.02 4.83 12.69
N GLY A 43 -8.91 5.54 12.50
CA GLY A 43 -7.63 5.28 13.15
C GLY A 43 -6.47 5.02 12.19
N LEU A 44 -5.29 4.82 12.77
CA LEU A 44 -4.07 4.50 12.02
C LEU A 44 -4.20 3.12 11.37
N THR A 45 -3.78 2.98 10.12
CA THR A 45 -3.69 1.69 9.43
C THR A 45 -2.28 1.47 8.89
N ALA A 46 -1.83 0.22 8.92
CA ALA A 46 -0.54 -0.22 8.41
C ALA A 46 -0.75 -1.20 7.25
N LYS A 47 0.15 -1.18 6.26
CA LYS A 47 0.20 -2.15 5.17
C LYS A 47 1.66 -2.46 4.83
N ALA A 48 2.06 -3.72 4.94
CA ALA A 48 3.40 -4.14 4.51
C ALA A 48 3.54 -4.00 2.98
N GLU A 49 4.72 -3.62 2.51
CA GLU A 49 5.04 -3.57 1.09
C GLU A 49 5.12 -4.98 0.53
N MET A 50 4.21 -5.28 -0.40
CA MET A 50 4.11 -6.62 -0.97
C MET A 50 5.36 -7.03 -1.76
N GLU A 51 6.08 -6.05 -2.32
CA GLU A 51 7.35 -6.29 -3.02
C GLU A 51 8.42 -6.81 -2.06
N ASP A 52 8.49 -6.27 -0.85
CA ASP A 52 9.48 -6.67 0.15
C ASP A 52 9.19 -8.09 0.68
N LEU A 53 7.94 -8.56 0.51
CA LEU A 53 7.52 -9.93 0.80
C LEU A 53 7.66 -10.90 -0.39
N SER A 54 8.02 -10.42 -1.59
CA SER A 54 8.16 -11.23 -2.81
C SER A 54 9.20 -12.37 -2.70
N PRO A 55 10.28 -12.26 -1.90
CA PRO A 55 11.22 -13.37 -1.69
C PRO A 55 10.63 -14.58 -0.95
N LEU A 56 9.46 -14.43 -0.30
CA LEU A 56 8.80 -15.51 0.42
C LEU A 56 8.01 -16.41 -0.56
N ASN A 57 8.52 -17.62 -0.79
CA ASN A 57 8.02 -18.59 -1.78
C ASN A 57 6.66 -19.25 -1.46
N SER A 58 5.84 -18.66 -0.58
CA SER A 58 4.51 -19.19 -0.25
C SER A 58 3.54 -18.05 0.06
N PHE A 59 2.27 -18.23 -0.31
CA PHE A 59 1.19 -17.37 0.16
C PHE A 59 1.12 -17.34 1.69
N SER A 60 1.19 -18.49 2.35
CA SER A 60 1.07 -18.57 3.81
C SER A 60 2.17 -17.80 4.54
N LYS A 61 3.42 -17.90 4.06
CA LYS A 61 4.56 -17.16 4.62
C LYS A 61 4.44 -15.66 4.43
N ARG A 62 3.98 -15.22 3.25
CA ARG A 62 3.72 -13.80 2.99
C ARG A 62 2.62 -13.26 3.87
N GLU A 63 1.54 -14.01 4.05
CA GLU A 63 0.42 -13.60 4.90
C GLU A 63 0.80 -13.53 6.38
N GLU A 64 1.61 -14.47 6.87
CA GLU A 64 2.16 -14.45 8.23
C GLU A 64 3.07 -13.24 8.45
N SER A 65 4.04 -13.03 7.56
CA SER A 65 4.97 -11.90 7.62
C SER A 65 4.24 -10.55 7.53
N ARG A 66 3.26 -10.43 6.62
CA ARG A 66 2.41 -9.24 6.48
C ARG A 66 1.67 -8.92 7.78
N LYS A 67 1.01 -9.90 8.39
CA LYS A 67 0.29 -9.70 9.66
C LYS A 67 1.24 -9.32 10.79
N TYR A 68 2.39 -9.97 10.87
CA TYR A 68 3.41 -9.65 11.86
C TYR A 68 3.85 -8.19 11.74
N LEU A 69 4.32 -7.77 10.56
CA LEU A 69 4.80 -6.42 10.30
C LEU A 69 3.70 -5.36 10.56
N GLU A 70 2.49 -5.56 10.04
CA GLU A 70 1.38 -4.63 10.26
C GLU A 70 1.01 -4.51 11.74
N THR A 71 1.03 -5.62 12.49
CA THR A 71 0.70 -5.63 13.92
C THR A 71 1.79 -4.95 14.76
N GLN A 72 3.07 -5.23 14.48
CA GLN A 72 4.19 -4.58 15.18
C GLN A 72 4.14 -3.07 14.98
N VAL A 73 3.98 -2.62 13.73
CA VAL A 73 3.87 -1.19 13.41
C VAL A 73 2.69 -0.53 14.12
N LEU A 74 1.52 -1.15 14.12
CA LEU A 74 0.36 -0.59 14.81
C LEU A 74 0.54 -0.56 16.32
N ARG A 75 1.28 -1.51 16.90
CA ARG A 75 1.64 -1.49 18.32
C ARG A 75 2.56 -0.32 18.65
N ASP A 76 3.57 -0.09 17.80
CA ASP A 76 4.61 0.90 18.05
C ASP A 76 4.15 2.34 17.78
N TYR A 77 3.24 2.52 16.81
CA TYR A 77 2.81 3.84 16.34
C TYR A 77 1.32 4.14 16.55
N GLY A 78 0.51 3.16 16.96
CA GLY A 78 -0.95 3.30 17.09
C GLY A 78 -1.44 4.01 18.36
N THR A 79 -0.54 4.34 19.30
CA THR A 79 -0.87 4.96 20.59
C THR A 79 -0.87 6.49 20.60
N ASN A 80 -0.49 7.16 19.49
CA ASN A 80 -0.61 8.62 19.41
C ASN A 80 -2.04 9.02 19.03
N ARG A 81 -2.92 9.03 20.04
CA ARG A 81 -4.12 9.88 20.06
C ARG A 81 -3.66 11.29 20.43
N ASP A 82 -3.54 12.16 19.42
CA ASP A 82 -3.69 13.60 19.63
C ASP A 82 -5.17 13.91 19.93
#